data_AF-A0A9D5M0W3-F1
#
_entry.id   AF-A0A9D5M0W3-F1
#
_cell.length_a   1.000
_cell.length_b   1.000
_cell.length_c   1.000
_cell.angle_alpha   90.00
_cell.angle_beta   90.00
_cell.angle_gamma   90.00
#
_symmetry.space_group_name_H-M   'P 1'
#
loop_
_entity.id
_entity.type
_entity.pdbx_description
1 polymer ?
#
loop_
_entity_poly.entity_id
_entity_poly.type
_entity_poly.pdbx_seq_one_letter_code
_entity_poly.pdbx_strand_id
1 'polypeptide(L)'
;MPKQYYIKIAGYFYQVSKEIYDEYRREDRRRRYLKEREKHTVIFSYDALEENGMYIQERIADETVNVEEEAIHNMMIEKLRKGLSALSDEELYIIDHLIYQERTERELAKKLNISQNAVHIRKVKILEKLKKFLEK
;
A
#
# COMPACT_ATOMS: atom_id res chain seq x y z
N MET A 1 49.75 13.66 48.23
CA MET A 1 49.85 14.18 46.84
C MET A 1 48.52 13.94 46.13
N PRO A 2 47.97 14.91 45.37
CA PRO A 2 46.72 14.71 44.63
C PRO A 2 46.90 13.62 43.57
N LYS A 3 45.93 12.70 43.44
CA LYS A 3 45.94 11.67 42.39
C LYS A 3 45.82 12.33 41.02
N GLN A 4 46.76 12.04 40.13
CA GLN A 4 46.73 12.45 38.73
C GLN A 4 46.10 11.34 37.87
N TYR A 5 45.26 11.71 36.91
CA TYR A 5 44.58 10.77 36.01
C TYR A 5 45.08 10.95 34.58
N TYR A 6 45.22 9.85 33.85
CA TYR A 6 45.72 9.85 32.48
C TYR A 6 44.85 9.00 31.58
N ILE A 7 44.63 9.43 30.34
CA ILE A 7 44.00 8.64 29.28
C ILE A 7 44.98 8.43 28.13
N LYS A 8 44.85 7.30 27.43
CA LYS A 8 45.70 6.95 26.29
C LYS A 8 44.96 7.19 24.99
N ILE A 9 45.46 8.08 24.15
CA ILE A 9 44.88 8.36 22.82
C ILE A 9 45.98 8.23 21.78
N ALA A 10 45.76 7.40 20.76
CA ALA A 10 46.70 7.18 19.65
C ALA A 10 48.15 6.84 20.11
N GLY A 11 48.30 6.16 21.24
CA GLY A 11 49.62 5.79 21.79
C GLY A 11 50.17 6.75 22.85
N TYR A 12 49.65 7.97 22.96
CA TYR A 12 50.14 9.01 23.86
C TYR A 12 49.28 9.13 25.12
N PHE A 13 49.88 9.54 26.23
CA PHE A 13 49.21 9.76 27.51
C PHE A 13 48.92 11.23 27.75
N TYR A 14 47.67 11.55 28.06
CA TYR A 14 47.21 12.90 28.37
C TYR A 14 46.73 12.96 29.80
N GLN A 15 47.25 13.90 30.59
CA GLN A 15 46.74 14.15 31.94
C GLN A 15 45.36 14.81 31.85
N VAL A 16 44.41 14.30 32.61
CA VAL A 16 43.01 14.75 32.58
C VAL A 16 42.43 14.88 33.98
N SER A 17 41.26 15.51 34.07
CA SER A 17 40.46 15.50 35.29
C SER A 17 39.93 14.09 35.58
N LYS A 18 39.56 13.85 36.84
CA LYS A 18 38.92 12.60 37.25
C LYS A 18 37.64 12.31 36.46
N GLU A 19 36.85 13.35 36.19
CA GLU A 19 35.58 13.24 35.46
C GLU A 19 35.79 12.70 34.04
N ILE A 20 36.74 13.28 33.31
CA ILE A 20 37.11 12.86 31.95
C ILE A 20 37.65 11.42 31.96
N TYR A 21 38.46 11.07 32.97
CA TYR A 21 38.97 9.71 33.13
C TYR A 21 37.84 8.70 33.35
N ASP A 22 36.90 9.00 34.25
CA ASP A 22 35.78 8.12 34.59
C ASP A 22 34.83 7.92 33.39
N GLU A 23 34.57 8.97 32.62
CA GLU A 23 33.77 8.91 31.38
C GLU A 23 34.48 8.09 30.29
N TYR A 24 35.76 8.37 30.04
CA TYR A 24 36.56 7.60 29.09
C TYR A 24 36.58 6.10 29.43
N ARG A 25 36.72 5.76 30.72
CA ARG A 25 36.66 4.37 31.19
C ARG A 25 35.27 3.75 31.11
N ARG A 26 34.19 4.54 31.18
CA ARG A 26 32.81 4.07 30.99
C ARG A 26 32.59 3.68 29.53
N GLU A 27 32.95 4.56 28.60
CA GLU A 27 32.83 4.34 27.16
C GLU A 27 33.70 3.17 26.68
N ASP A 28 34.95 3.08 27.13
CA ASP A 28 35.83 1.96 26.79
C ASP A 28 35.26 0.60 27.26
N ARG A 29 34.66 0.56 28.47
CA ARG A 29 33.98 -0.64 28.97
C ARG A 29 32.75 -0.99 28.14
N ARG A 30 31.91 0.00 27.81
CA ARG A 30 30.72 -0.19 26.95
C ARG A 30 31.11 -0.73 25.58
N ARG A 31 32.14 -0.16 24.95
CA ARG A 31 32.67 -0.60 23.65
C ARG A 31 33.17 -2.03 23.71
N ARG A 32 33.95 -2.39 24.74
CA ARG A 32 34.43 -3.77 24.93
C ARG A 32 33.27 -4.75 25.13
N TYR A 33 32.28 -4.38 25.92
CA TYR A 33 31.08 -5.20 26.14
C TYR A 33 30.29 -5.43 24.84
N LEU A 34 30.04 -4.38 24.06
CA LEU A 34 29.34 -4.51 22.78
C LEU A 34 30.13 -5.38 21.79
N LYS A 35 31.44 -5.17 21.67
CA LYS A 35 32.32 -5.97 20.81
C LYS A 35 32.34 -7.45 21.22
N GLU A 36 32.29 -7.73 22.52
CA GLU A 36 32.20 -9.11 23.01
C GLU A 36 30.84 -9.74 22.69
N ARG A 37 29.76 -8.97 22.82
CA ARG A 37 28.42 -9.46 22.42
C ARG A 37 28.31 -9.69 20.94
N GLU A 38 28.89 -8.84 20.09
CA GLU A 38 28.88 -9.01 18.63
C GLU A 38 29.49 -10.36 18.22
N LYS A 39 30.54 -10.84 18.90
CA LYS A 39 31.14 -12.17 18.62
C LYS A 39 30.16 -13.33 18.82
N HIS A 40 29.15 -13.13 19.67
CA HIS A 40 28.16 -14.15 20.04
C HIS A 40 26.75 -13.81 19.55
N THR A 41 26.57 -12.68 18.87
CA THR A 41 25.28 -12.27 18.32
C THR A 41 25.25 -12.66 16.86
N VAL A 42 24.33 -13.55 16.50
CA VAL A 42 24.02 -13.76 15.09
C VAL A 42 22.92 -12.79 14.70
N ILE A 43 23.25 -11.87 13.79
CA ILE A 43 22.28 -10.96 13.20
C ILE A 43 21.69 -11.69 11.99
N PHE A 44 20.40 -12.00 12.06
CA PHE A 44 19.63 -12.52 10.93
C PHE A 44 18.67 -11.46 10.43
N SER A 45 18.55 -11.33 9.11
CA SER A 45 17.44 -10.54 8.56
C SER A 45 16.13 -11.23 8.90
N TYR A 46 15.14 -10.45 9.32
CA TYR A 46 13.79 -10.96 9.50
C TYR A 46 13.23 -11.53 8.19
N ASP A 47 13.62 -10.96 7.04
CA ASP A 47 13.25 -11.44 5.70
C ASP A 47 13.88 -12.80 5.36
N ALA A 48 14.97 -13.17 6.04
CA ALA A 48 15.68 -14.42 5.80
C ALA A 48 15.17 -15.58 6.69
N LEU A 49 14.18 -15.32 7.56
CA LEU A 49 13.61 -16.35 8.41
C LEU A 49 12.48 -17.07 7.66
N GLU A 50 12.68 -18.37 7.49
CA GLU A 50 11.74 -19.29 6.85
C GLU A 50 11.37 -20.38 7.86
N GLU A 51 10.09 -20.71 7.94
CA GLU A 51 9.59 -21.83 8.74
C GLU A 51 8.58 -22.62 7.90
N ASN A 52 8.81 -23.93 7.73
CA ASN A 52 7.95 -24.84 6.96
C ASN A 52 7.72 -24.42 5.48
N GLY A 53 8.72 -23.84 4.82
CA GLY A 53 8.59 -23.47 3.40
C GLY A 53 7.98 -22.08 3.15
N MET A 54 7.69 -21.31 4.19
CA MET A 54 7.15 -19.95 4.09
C MET A 54 7.99 -18.96 4.88
N TYR A 55 8.18 -17.76 4.31
CA TYR A 55 8.85 -16.68 5.03
C TYR A 55 7.97 -16.18 6.16
N ILE A 56 8.56 -15.87 7.32
CA ILE A 56 7.80 -15.42 8.49
C ILE A 56 6.98 -14.15 8.19
N GLN A 57 7.47 -13.30 7.30
CA GLN A 57 6.82 -12.06 6.89
C GLN A 57 5.49 -12.29 6.18
N GLU A 58 5.40 -13.37 5.38
CA GLU A 58 4.20 -13.74 4.64
C GLU A 58 3.10 -14.28 5.55
N ARG A 59 3.43 -14.58 6.83
CA ARG A 59 2.46 -15.06 7.83
C ARG A 59 1.76 -13.92 8.55
N ILE A 60 2.27 -12.69 8.44
CA ILE A 60 1.63 -11.51 9.00
C ILE A 60 0.66 -10.99 7.95
N ALA A 61 -0.63 -11.14 8.23
CA ALA A 61 -1.67 -10.60 7.35
C ALA A 61 -1.61 -9.07 7.35
N ASP A 62 -1.68 -8.48 6.15
CA ASP A 62 -1.90 -7.05 6.01
C ASP A 62 -3.39 -6.76 6.15
N GLU A 63 -3.80 -6.26 7.31
CA GLU A 63 -5.20 -5.93 7.60
C GLU A 63 -5.74 -4.77 6.74
N THR A 64 -4.88 -4.06 6.01
CA THR A 64 -5.30 -3.00 5.09
C THR A 64 -5.72 -3.53 3.71
N VAL A 65 -5.40 -4.79 3.41
CA VAL A 65 -5.66 -5.40 2.10
C VAL A 65 -6.62 -6.56 2.24
N ASN A 66 -7.78 -6.45 1.58
CA ASN A 66 -8.74 -7.55 1.46
C ASN A 66 -8.67 -8.15 0.05
N VAL A 67 -7.86 -9.21 -0.10
CA VAL A 67 -7.64 -9.87 -1.40
C VAL A 67 -8.93 -10.48 -1.96
N GLU A 68 -9.81 -10.99 -1.10
CA GLU A 68 -11.10 -11.55 -1.53
C GLU A 68 -12.00 -10.47 -2.13
N GLU A 69 -12.08 -9.32 -1.46
CA GLU A 69 -12.86 -8.17 -1.94
C GLU A 69 -12.28 -7.61 -3.23
N GLU A 70 -10.95 -7.51 -3.34
CA GLU A 70 -10.28 -7.08 -4.57
C GLU A 70 -10.55 -8.05 -5.72
N ALA A 71 -10.48 -9.37 -5.48
CA ALA A 71 -10.79 -10.38 -6.48
C ALA A 71 -12.25 -10.27 -6.96
N ILE A 72 -13.20 -10.12 -6.04
CA ILE A 72 -14.62 -9.92 -6.36
C ILE A 72 -14.81 -8.64 -7.17
N HIS A 73 -14.16 -7.54 -6.77
CA HIS A 73 -14.23 -6.26 -7.46
C HIS A 73 -13.71 -6.36 -8.90
N ASN A 74 -12.56 -7.01 -9.10
CA ASN A 74 -11.98 -7.24 -10.41
C ASN A 74 -12.90 -8.09 -11.30
N MET A 75 -13.49 -9.16 -10.76
CA MET A 75 -14.49 -9.96 -11.47
C MET A 75 -15.72 -9.14 -11.87
N MET A 76 -16.20 -8.25 -10.99
CA MET A 76 -17.32 -7.35 -11.29
C MET A 76 -16.97 -6.36 -12.42
N ILE A 77 -15.78 -5.77 -12.40
CA ILE A 77 -15.29 -4.88 -13.46
C ILE A 77 -15.24 -5.63 -14.80
N GLU A 78 -14.70 -6.84 -14.83
CA GLU A 78 -14.64 -7.63 -16.06
C GLU A 78 -16.03 -7.94 -16.62
N LYS A 79 -16.97 -8.34 -15.76
CA LYS A 79 -18.37 -8.57 -16.17
C LYS A 79 -19.00 -7.29 -16.72
N LEU A 80 -18.79 -6.16 -16.06
CA LEU A 80 -19.29 -4.87 -16.53
C LEU A 80 -18.70 -4.48 -17.90
N ARG A 81 -17.39 -4.65 -18.09
CA ARG A 81 -16.72 -4.37 -19.38
C ARG A 81 -17.29 -5.22 -20.51
N LYS A 82 -17.55 -6.51 -20.26
CA LYS A 82 -18.22 -7.41 -21.22
C LYS A 82 -19.66 -6.99 -21.51
N GLY A 83 -20.41 -6.54 -20.50
CA GLY A 83 -21.75 -6.02 -20.68
C GLY A 83 -21.79 -4.75 -21.52
N LEU A 84 -20.86 -3.82 -21.27
CA LEU A 84 -20.73 -2.57 -22.01
C LEU A 84 -20.28 -2.80 -23.46
N SER A 85 -19.39 -3.75 -23.72
CA SER A 85 -18.97 -4.07 -25.09
C SER A 85 -20.05 -4.73 -25.95
N ALA A 86 -21.13 -5.23 -25.33
CA ALA A 86 -22.30 -5.76 -26.03
C ALA A 86 -23.36 -4.69 -26.34
N LEU A 87 -23.17 -3.45 -25.88
CA LEU A 87 -24.00 -2.31 -26.25
C LEU A 87 -23.63 -1.82 -27.65
N SER A 88 -24.60 -1.28 -28.39
CA SER A 88 -24.31 -0.55 -29.61
C SER A 88 -23.65 0.80 -29.28
N ASP A 89 -23.01 1.44 -30.27
CA ASP A 89 -22.39 2.75 -30.08
C ASP A 89 -23.40 3.81 -29.58
N GLU A 90 -24.65 3.75 -30.06
CA GLU A 90 -25.72 4.65 -29.62
C GLU A 90 -26.15 4.37 -28.17
N GLU A 91 -26.27 3.10 -27.79
CA GLU A 91 -26.59 2.70 -26.42
C GLU A 91 -25.48 3.12 -25.44
N LEU A 92 -24.23 2.88 -25.83
CA LEU A 92 -23.05 3.24 -25.04
C LEU A 92 -22.93 4.75 -24.89
N TYR A 93 -23.19 5.52 -25.96
CA TYR A 93 -23.22 6.98 -25.92
C TYR A 93 -24.27 7.52 -24.93
N ILE A 94 -25.47 6.94 -24.91
CA ILE A 94 -26.52 7.34 -23.96
C ILE A 94 -26.08 7.06 -22.51
N ILE A 95 -25.52 5.88 -22.23
CA ILE A 95 -25.07 5.51 -20.88
C ILE A 95 -23.90 6.36 -20.42
N ASP A 96 -22.90 6.56 -21.27
CA ASP A 96 -21.75 7.43 -20.97
C ASP A 96 -22.21 8.85 -20.59
N HIS A 97 -23.10 9.43 -21.39
CA HIS A 97 -23.55 10.80 -21.14
C HIS A 97 -24.45 10.94 -19.91
N LEU A 98 -25.27 9.95 -19.59
CA LEU A 98 -26.18 10.02 -18.45
C LEU A 98 -25.56 9.58 -17.13
N ILE A 99 -24.66 8.58 -17.14
CA ILE A 99 -24.08 7.99 -15.93
C ILE A 99 -22.68 8.53 -15.67
N TYR A 100 -21.79 8.52 -16.67
CA TYR A 100 -20.40 8.92 -16.47
C TYR A 100 -20.22 10.44 -16.51
N GLN A 101 -20.89 11.11 -17.44
CA GLN A 101 -20.85 12.58 -17.57
C GLN A 101 -21.97 13.29 -16.77
N GLU A 102 -22.81 12.54 -16.07
CA GLU A 102 -23.92 13.03 -15.22
C GLU A 102 -24.85 14.07 -15.89
N ARG A 103 -25.01 14.02 -17.22
CA ARG A 103 -25.90 14.95 -17.93
C ARG A 103 -27.35 14.58 -17.67
N THR A 104 -28.21 15.60 -17.67
CA THR A 104 -29.64 15.35 -17.54
C THR A 104 -30.22 14.74 -18.82
N GLU A 105 -31.28 13.94 -18.68
CA GLU A 105 -32.00 13.40 -19.84
C GLU A 105 -32.54 14.51 -20.76
N ARG A 106 -32.87 15.68 -20.21
CA ARG A 106 -33.33 16.84 -20.98
C ARG A 106 -32.23 17.42 -21.87
N GLU A 107 -31.00 17.53 -21.37
CA GLU A 107 -29.86 18.01 -22.16
C GLU A 107 -29.49 17.02 -23.26
N LEU A 108 -29.48 15.73 -22.93
CA LEU A 108 -29.19 14.69 -23.92
C LEU A 108 -30.29 14.62 -25.00
N ALA A 109 -31.56 14.79 -24.62
CA ALA A 109 -32.68 14.85 -25.55
C ALA A 109 -32.55 15.99 -26.54
N LYS A 110 -32.17 17.19 -26.08
CA LYS A 110 -31.88 18.34 -26.95
C LYS A 110 -30.73 18.03 -27.92
N LYS A 111 -29.65 17.40 -27.44
CA LYS A 111 -28.48 17.05 -28.26
C LYS A 111 -28.80 16.01 -29.34
N LEU A 112 -29.65 15.04 -29.01
CA LEU A 112 -30.10 13.98 -29.92
C LEU A 112 -31.31 14.38 -30.78
N ASN A 113 -31.87 15.58 -30.56
CA ASN A 113 -33.09 16.09 -31.19
C ASN A 113 -34.30 15.13 -31.07
N ILE A 114 -34.47 14.55 -29.88
CA ILE A 114 -35.58 13.65 -29.53
C ILE A 114 -36.29 14.13 -28.27
N SER A 115 -37.42 13.52 -27.92
CA SER A 115 -38.11 13.82 -26.66
C SER A 115 -37.34 13.27 -25.45
N GLN A 116 -37.46 13.93 -24.30
CA GLN A 116 -36.88 13.41 -23.05
C GLN A 116 -37.45 12.04 -22.68
N ASN A 117 -38.74 11.79 -22.98
CA ASN A 117 -39.33 10.47 -22.78
C ASN A 117 -38.66 9.38 -23.64
N ALA A 118 -38.28 9.71 -24.88
CA ALA A 118 -37.56 8.76 -25.73
C ALA A 118 -36.18 8.41 -25.16
N VAL A 119 -35.45 9.38 -24.60
CA VAL A 119 -34.19 9.14 -23.87
C VAL A 119 -34.43 8.24 -22.67
N HIS A 120 -35.47 8.53 -21.88
CA HIS A 120 -35.82 7.74 -20.70
C HIS A 120 -36.08 6.26 -21.04
N ILE A 121 -36.94 6.02 -22.04
CA ILE A 121 -37.26 4.65 -22.49
C ILE A 121 -36.00 3.92 -22.97
N ARG A 122 -35.13 4.59 -23.73
CA ARG A 122 -33.87 4.00 -24.18
C ARG A 122 -32.95 3.67 -23.01
N LYS A 123 -32.77 4.59 -22.06
CA LYS A 123 -31.99 4.38 -20.84
C LYS A 123 -32.47 3.14 -20.08
N VAL A 124 -33.78 3.03 -19.84
CA VAL A 124 -34.36 1.88 -19.12
C VAL A 124 -34.06 0.57 -19.85
N LYS A 125 -34.27 0.50 -21.17
CA LYS A 125 -33.95 -0.70 -21.97
C LYS A 125 -32.48 -1.08 -21.90
N ILE A 126 -31.58 -0.11 -21.95
CA ILE A 126 -30.14 -0.36 -21.86
C ILE A 126 -29.77 -0.91 -20.47
N LEU A 127 -30.34 -0.33 -19.41
CA LEU A 127 -30.12 -0.82 -18.04
C LEU A 127 -30.68 -2.24 -17.84
N GLU A 128 -31.85 -2.56 -18.40
CA GLU A 128 -32.38 -3.92 -18.40
C GLU A 128 -31.48 -4.90 -19.16
N LYS A 129 -30.93 -4.48 -20.31
CA LYS A 129 -29.98 -5.27 -21.09
C LYS A 129 -28.71 -5.55 -20.27
N LEU A 130 -28.11 -4.51 -19.68
CA LEU A 130 -26.94 -4.63 -18.80
C LEU A 130 -27.21 -5.52 -17.59
N LYS A 131 -28.37 -5.37 -16.94
CA LYS A 131 -28.78 -6.22 -15.81
C LYS A 131 -28.79 -7.70 -16.20
N LYS A 132 -29.38 -8.05 -17.35
CA LYS A 132 -29.40 -9.43 -17.87
C LYS A 132 -28.00 -9.98 -18.17
N PHE A 133 -27.03 -9.13 -18.51
CA PHE A 133 -25.64 -9.54 -18.71
C PHE A 133 -24.91 -9.77 -17.38
N LEU A 134 -25.21 -8.96 -16.36
CA LEU A 134 -24.55 -9.02 -15.05
C LEU A 134 -25.11 -10.13 -14.14
N GLU A 135 -26.40 -10.44 -14.27
CA GLU A 135 -27.05 -11.57 -13.57
C GLU A 135 -26.73 -12.94 -14.19
N LYS A 136 -26.04 -12.95 -15.34
CA LYS A 136 -25.52 -14.15 -15.99
C LYS A 136 -24.12 -14.52 -15.49
#